data_AF-A0A920EZ14-F1
#
_entry.id   AF-A0A920EZ14-F1
#
_cell.length_a   1.000
_cell.length_b   1.000
_cell.length_c   1.000
_cell.angle_alpha   90.00
_cell.angle_beta   90.00
_cell.angle_gamma   90.00
#
_symmetry.space_group_name_H-M   'P 1'
#
loop_
_entity.id
_entity.type
_entity.pdbx_description
1 polymer ?
#
loop_
_entity_poly.entity_id
_entity_poly.type
_entity_poly.pdbx_seq_one_letter_code
_entity_poly.pdbx_strand_id
1 'polypeptide(L)' 'MSSVGALEMLTPMVQPAEYWKESGRFEVMGEELMRIEDRHGRPLYYNQLRKRYSLKQQNMN' A
#
# COMPACT_ATOMS: atom_id res chain seq x y z
N MET A 1 -18.74 -11.90 -13.90
CA MET A 1 -18.76 -11.14 -12.63
C MET A 1 -17.66 -11.73 -11.76
N SER A 2 -16.76 -10.91 -11.21
CA SER A 2 -15.63 -11.34 -10.36
C SER A 2 -16.08 -12.42 -9.38
N SER A 3 -15.48 -13.61 -9.43
CA SER A 3 -15.97 -14.87 -8.86
C SER A 3 -16.20 -14.90 -7.33
N VAL A 4 -15.89 -13.80 -6.63
CA VAL A 4 -15.96 -13.65 -5.17
C VAL A 4 -16.63 -12.34 -4.73
N GLY A 5 -17.33 -11.63 -5.62
CA GLY A 5 -18.01 -10.36 -5.26
C GLY A 5 -17.05 -9.20 -4.93
N ALA A 6 -15.77 -9.34 -5.26
CA ALA A 6 -14.79 -8.28 -5.06
C ALA A 6 -15.02 -7.14 -6.08
N LEU A 7 -15.05 -5.91 -5.58
CA LEU A 7 -15.04 -4.69 -6.38
C LEU A 7 -13.59 -4.28 -6.65
N GLU A 8 -13.26 -4.11 -7.92
CA GLU A 8 -11.95 -3.63 -8.31
C GLU A 8 -11.84 -2.13 -8.04
N MET A 9 -10.75 -1.71 -7.39
CA MET A 9 -10.47 -0.31 -7.11
C MET A 9 -8.98 -0.03 -7.14
N LEU A 10 -8.63 1.21 -7.49
CA LEU A 10 -7.26 1.71 -7.46
C LEU A 10 -6.98 2.40 -6.12
N THR A 11 -6.06 1.84 -5.35
CA THR A 11 -5.57 2.48 -4.13
C THR A 11 -4.37 3.38 -4.40
N PRO A 12 -4.19 4.48 -3.66
CA PRO A 12 -3.04 5.37 -3.80
C PRO A 12 -1.72 4.63 -3.49
N MET A 13 -0.65 5.00 -4.21
CA MET A 13 0.69 4.42 -4.03
C MET A 13 1.35 4.86 -2.73
N VAL A 14 1.08 6.11 -2.32
CA VAL A 14 1.63 6.70 -1.09
C VAL A 14 0.46 6.94 -0.15
N GLN A 15 0.61 6.54 1.11
CA GLN A 15 -0.45 6.59 2.11
C GLN A 15 0.06 7.17 3.43
N PRO A 16 -0.81 7.77 4.26
CA PRO A 16 -0.42 8.27 5.58
C PRO A 16 0.10 7.15 6.49
N ALA A 17 1.22 7.39 7.16
CA ALA A 17 1.84 6.41 8.06
C ALA A 17 1.01 6.13 9.32
N GLU A 18 0.04 6.99 9.65
CA GLU A 18 -0.83 6.87 10.83
C GLU A 18 -1.53 5.50 10.91
N TYR A 19 -2.11 5.03 9.80
CA TYR A 19 -2.77 3.71 9.75
C TYR A 19 -1.82 2.54 10.07
N TRP A 20 -0.56 2.66 9.66
CA TRP A 20 0.43 1.61 9.90
C TRP A 20 0.98 1.65 11.32
N LYS A 21 1.09 2.85 11.91
CA LYS A 21 1.44 3.04 13.32
C LYS A 21 0.34 2.50 14.24
N GLU A 22 -0.92 2.78 13.94
CA GLU A 22 -2.07 2.23 14.69
C GLU A 22 -2.07 0.70 14.66
N SER A 23 -1.75 0.10 13.51
CA SER A 23 -1.66 -1.36 13.38
C SER A 23 -0.35 -1.99 13.90
N GLY A 24 0.63 -1.20 14.34
CA GLY A 24 1.96 -1.66 14.76
C GLY A 24 2.86 -2.21 13.64
N ARG A 25 2.43 -2.12 12.38
CA ARG A 25 3.20 -2.60 11.21
C ARG A 25 4.35 -1.69 10.84
N PHE A 26 4.26 -0.41 11.21
CA PHE A 26 5.25 0.58 10.85
C PHE A 26 6.63 0.26 11.45
N GLU A 27 6.65 -0.25 12.67
CA GLU A 27 7.83 -0.67 13.41
C GLU A 27 8.32 -2.04 12.96
N VAL A 28 7.40 -2.99 12.74
CA VAL A 28 7.70 -4.37 12.33
C VAL A 28 8.36 -4.42 10.94
N MET A 29 7.94 -3.56 10.03
CA MET A 29 8.48 -3.53 8.66
C MET A 29 9.89 -2.91 8.61
N GLY A 30 10.32 -2.22 9.67
CA GLY A 30 11.70 -1.76 9.82
C GLY A 30 12.20 -0.86 8.68
N GLU A 31 13.44 -1.11 8.28
CA GLU A 31 14.20 -0.31 7.29
C GLU A 31 13.79 -0.58 5.84
N GLU A 32 13.16 -1.73 5.56
CA GLU A 32 12.66 -2.09 4.22
C GLU A 32 11.44 -1.26 3.80
N LEU A 33 10.81 -0.56 4.74
CA LEU A 33 9.70 0.33 4.46
C LEU A 33 10.20 1.68 3.95
N MET A 34 9.93 1.98 2.68
CA MET A 34 10.15 3.33 2.15
C MET A 34 9.21 4.33 2.84
N ARG A 35 9.82 5.21 3.63
CA ARG A 35 9.18 6.31 4.37
C ARG A 35 9.43 7.62 3.63
N ILE A 36 8.39 8.44 3.53
CA ILE A 36 8.43 9.73 2.83
C ILE A 36 7.86 10.78 3.77
N GLU A 37 8.44 11.97 3.79
CA GLU A 37 7.90 13.12 4.49
C GLU A 37 7.43 14.14 3.45
N ASP A 38 6.20 14.64 3.59
CA ASP A 38 5.71 15.70 2.72
C ASP A 38 6.22 17.09 3.15
N ARG A 39 5.94 18.12 2.34
CA ARG A 39 6.35 19.51 2.62
C ARG A 39 5.77 20.09 3.93
N HIS A 40 4.79 19.43 4.52
CA HIS A 40 4.11 19.83 5.75
C HIS A 40 4.56 19.00 6.95
N GLY A 41 5.59 18.16 6.79
CA GLY A 41 6.13 17.31 7.86
C GLY A 41 5.28 16.07 8.15
N ARG A 42 4.38 15.69 7.24
CA ARG A 42 3.52 14.51 7.46
C ARG A 42 4.25 13.23 7.05
N PRO A 43 4.31 12.22 7.92
CA PRO A 43 4.91 10.94 7.59
C PRO A 43 3.98 10.12 6.69
N LEU A 44 4.51 9.70 5.56
CA LEU A 44 3.87 8.86 4.55
C LEU A 44 4.69 7.58 4.36
N TYR A 45 4.06 6.54 3.82
CA TYR A 45 4.74 5.31 3.44
C TYR A 45 4.36 4.90 2.01
N TYR A 46 5.29 4.23 1.34
CA TYR A 46 5.02 3.62 0.04
C TYR A 46 4.33 2.26 0.21
N ASN A 47 3.16 2.12 -0.40
CA ASN A 47 2.40 0.88 -0.35
C ASN A 47 3.03 -0.20 -1.27
N GLN A 48 3.76 -1.13 -0.66
CA GLN A 48 4.47 -2.21 -1.36
C GLN A 48 3.54 -3.30 -1.93
N LEU A 49 2.33 -3.46 -1.39
CA LEU A 49 1.41 -4.54 -1.79
C LEU A 49 0.75 -4.27 -3.15
N ARG A 50 0.84 -3.06 -3.69
CA ARG A 50 0.26 -2.69 -4.98
C ARG A 50 0.87 -3.46 -6.16
N LYS A 51 2.16 -3.85 -6.10
CA LYS A 51 2.84 -4.53 -7.21
C LYS A 51 2.21 -5.89 -7.56
N ARG A 52 1.64 -6.60 -6.59
CA ARG A 52 1.18 -7.99 -6.80
C ARG A 52 -0.18 -8.10 -7.49
N TYR A 53 -1.07 -7.13 -7.31
CA TYR A 53 -2.42 -7.19 -7.91
C TYR A 53 -2.44 -6.87 -9.40
N SER A 54 -1.62 -5.89 -9.83
CA SER A 54 -1.55 -5.53 -11.26
C SER A 54 -0.87 -6.60 -12.11
N LEU A 55 0.14 -7.30 -11.57
CA LEU A 55 0.85 -8.36 -12.30
C LEU A 55 0.04 -9.65 -12.44
N LYS A 56 -0.85 -9.96 -11.48
CA LYS A 56 -1.78 -11.09 -11.62
C LYS A 56 -2.76 -10.89 -12.79
N GLN A 57 -3.14 -9.65 -13.09
CA GLN A 57 -4.05 -9.35 -14.20
C GLN A 57 -3.37 -9.44 -15.57
N GLN A 58 -2.08 -9.09 -15.67
CA GLN A 58 -1.34 -9.20 -16.93
C GLN A 58 -1.04 -10.64 -17.35
N ASN A 59 -1.03 -11.59 -16.40
CA ASN A 59 -0.81 -13.02 -16.66
C ASN A 59 -2.11 -13.85 -16.72
N MET A 60 -3.28 -13.19 -16.75
CA MET A 60 -4.60 -13.83 -16.85
C MET A 60 -5.29 -13.57 -18.20
N ASN A 61 -4.53 -13.16 -19.22
CA ASN A 61 -4.94 -13.11 -20.61
C ASN A 61 -4.07 -14.04 -21.45
#